data_AF-A0A8S1JC03-F1
#
_entry.id   AF-A0A8S1JC03-F1
#
_cell.length_a   1.000
_cell.length_b   1.000
_cell.length_c   1.000
_cell.angle_alpha   90.00
_cell.angle_beta   90.00
_cell.angle_gamma   90.00
#
_symmetry.space_group_name_H-M   'P 1'
#
loop_
_entity.id
_entity.type
_entity.pdbx_description
1 polymer ?
#
loop_
_entity_poly.entity_id
_entity_poly.type
_entity_poly.pdbx_seq_one_letter_code
_entity_poly.pdbx_strand_id
1 'polypeptide(L)'
;PGLKQVRRSTLPTASSRNHKTCWVTGTRAGAWTRHLRGLLPGQSAPVSWLPGACPTGDRLLAALAKKGPNRQVPERGSERTRMALDAQRENISTQPGSRPARVRIDGGMLEGGGQLLRNSCALAAIKRVPIEVFNIRAGRAKPGLKPQHKTGIAIIADVCNGSVENVHDGSTTIRLDPGGIVTGSHVGDTKTAGSCTLLAQATLPVLLYAQPTDSTPISKLEFRGGTDAALAPPVGYLQHVLVPLLRARLGLEVEVELVRRGFYPRGGGIMKLNVKPLELGVPIPPVDLTNRGEITMITIHAFAAGRLLNKQQDIALAALTDLRNALGPAVRIQQHIVAETQTTAKDSGAGALVIAETDTGCILGGTAGVEKHQPAAAAGSQAAREVIDAIQSGCCVDTWMQDQMIIFMALAKGKSRMRCTEPTLHSRTAMVLAEMMIGCKFTVHKPRENGDQCWVVECQGADLTRS
;
A
#
# COMPACT_ATOMS: atom_id res chain seq x y z
N PRO A 1 32.94 33.70 64.32
CA PRO A 1 32.33 32.62 65.14
C PRO A 1 32.25 31.30 64.34
N GLY A 2 33.06 30.27 64.67
CA GLY A 2 33.07 28.91 64.04
C GLY A 2 33.43 28.88 62.54
N LEU A 3 34.54 28.34 62.00
CA LEU A 3 35.47 27.26 62.40
C LEU A 3 34.77 25.92 62.63
N LYS A 4 35.14 24.79 61.99
CA LYS A 4 36.42 24.35 61.35
C LYS A 4 36.17 23.81 59.91
N GLN A 5 37.08 23.89 58.91
CA GLN A 5 38.40 23.21 58.72
C GLN A 5 38.30 21.65 58.74
N VAL A 6 39.01 20.81 57.97
CA VAL A 6 40.25 20.88 57.14
C VAL A 6 40.31 19.59 56.24
N ARG A 7 40.99 19.39 55.08
CA ARG A 7 41.79 20.18 54.09
C ARG A 7 41.94 19.42 52.74
N ARG A 8 42.69 20.02 51.80
CA ARG A 8 43.51 19.51 50.64
C ARG A 8 44.15 18.11 50.81
N SER A 9 44.65 17.37 49.79
CA SER A 9 44.86 17.51 48.31
C SER A 9 45.03 16.08 47.68
N THR A 10 45.55 15.75 46.47
CA THR A 10 46.44 16.39 45.45
C THR A 10 46.36 15.67 44.09
N LEU A 11 46.92 16.24 43.00
CA LEU A 11 47.17 15.60 41.69
C LEU A 11 48.59 15.00 41.61
N PRO A 12 48.87 14.08 40.66
CA PRO A 12 49.80 14.43 39.58
C PRO A 12 49.40 13.92 38.17
N THR A 13 50.21 14.25 37.16
CA THR A 13 49.96 14.08 35.72
C THR A 13 50.92 13.09 35.03
N ALA A 14 50.39 12.27 34.09
CA ALA A 14 51.10 11.76 32.90
C ALA A 14 50.07 11.15 31.92
N SER A 15 50.06 11.25 30.57
CA SER A 15 50.99 11.72 29.52
C SER A 15 51.79 10.68 28.71
N SER A 16 51.06 9.94 27.85
CA SER A 16 51.43 9.63 26.44
C SER A 16 52.35 8.43 26.07
N ARG A 17 52.22 8.06 24.77
CA ARG A 17 53.07 7.24 23.88
C ARG A 17 52.89 5.71 23.81
N ASN A 18 52.60 5.27 22.57
CA ASN A 18 53.15 4.14 21.80
C ASN A 18 53.47 2.82 22.54
N HIS A 19 53.02 1.66 22.02
CA HIS A 19 53.74 1.04 20.89
C HIS A 19 52.90 0.08 20.02
N LYS A 20 53.41 -0.18 18.80
CA LYS A 20 53.02 -1.33 17.97
C LYS A 20 53.80 -2.57 18.43
N THR A 21 53.17 -3.75 18.42
CA THR A 21 53.76 -4.99 17.85
C THR A 21 52.70 -6.07 17.63
N CYS A 22 53.00 -7.00 16.72
CA CYS A 22 52.23 -8.22 16.47
C CYS A 22 52.85 -9.39 17.25
N TRP A 23 52.04 -10.40 17.63
CA TRP A 23 52.53 -11.74 17.96
C TRP A 23 51.62 -12.81 17.35
N VAL A 24 52.21 -13.97 17.08
CA VAL A 24 51.65 -15.08 16.30
C VAL A 24 51.69 -16.37 17.13
N THR A 25 51.01 -17.42 16.67
CA THR A 25 50.87 -18.78 17.26
C THR A 25 49.86 -18.89 18.41
N GLY A 26 49.19 -20.02 18.62
CA GLY A 26 49.11 -21.20 17.74
C GLY A 26 48.47 -22.45 18.38
N THR A 27 47.75 -23.22 17.57
CA THR A 27 47.42 -24.66 17.74
C THR A 27 46.94 -25.21 19.10
N ARG A 28 45.76 -25.84 19.11
CA ARG A 28 45.63 -27.32 19.12
C ARG A 28 44.18 -27.78 18.89
N ALA A 29 44.02 -29.06 18.56
CA ALA A 29 42.74 -29.71 18.27
C ALA A 29 42.73 -31.18 18.71
N GLY A 30 41.53 -31.75 18.86
CA GLY A 30 41.20 -33.18 18.80
C GLY A 30 39.82 -33.31 18.14
N ALA A 31 39.55 -34.20 17.16
CA ALA A 31 39.73 -35.66 17.13
C ALA A 31 38.82 -36.35 18.16
N TRP A 32 38.00 -37.36 17.83
CA TRP A 32 38.18 -38.50 16.90
C TRP A 32 37.15 -38.47 15.73
N THR A 33 37.46 -38.75 14.45
CA THR A 33 37.68 -40.06 13.77
C THR A 33 36.61 -41.11 14.06
N ARG A 34 36.06 -41.88 13.10
CA ARG A 34 36.63 -42.56 11.91
C ARG A 34 35.68 -42.38 10.68
N HIS A 35 35.93 -42.74 9.42
CA HIS A 35 37.06 -43.30 8.62
C HIS A 35 36.88 -42.79 7.15
N LEU A 36 37.55 -43.21 6.06
CA LEU A 36 38.55 -44.26 5.76
C LEU A 36 39.67 -43.65 4.84
N ARG A 37 40.13 -44.31 3.76
CA ARG A 37 41.11 -43.78 2.77
C ARG A 37 41.00 -44.40 1.36
N GLY A 38 41.41 -43.62 0.36
CA GLY A 38 41.86 -44.04 -0.98
C GLY A 38 42.77 -42.95 -1.59
N LEU A 39 43.85 -43.32 -2.29
CA LEU A 39 44.90 -42.44 -2.83
C LEU A 39 45.09 -42.79 -4.34
N LEU A 40 45.16 -41.83 -5.29
CA LEU A 40 46.33 -41.05 -5.77
C LEU A 40 47.49 -41.92 -6.34
N PRO A 41 48.37 -41.43 -7.25
CA PRO A 41 48.59 -40.03 -7.74
C PRO A 41 48.68 -39.87 -9.30
N GLY A 42 49.04 -38.69 -9.82
CA GLY A 42 49.31 -38.53 -11.28
C GLY A 42 49.70 -37.14 -11.86
N GLN A 43 50.91 -36.64 -11.55
CA GLN A 43 51.76 -35.71 -12.35
C GLN A 43 51.31 -34.26 -12.74
N SER A 44 52.33 -33.44 -13.04
CA SER A 44 52.33 -32.08 -13.65
C SER A 44 52.62 -32.18 -15.18
N ALA A 45 52.69 -31.15 -16.04
CA ALA A 45 53.05 -29.72 -15.91
C ALA A 45 52.40 -28.86 -17.06
N PRO A 46 52.82 -27.60 -17.38
CA PRO A 46 51.99 -26.62 -18.11
C PRO A 46 52.27 -26.46 -19.62
N VAL A 47 51.30 -25.87 -20.35
CA VAL A 47 51.48 -25.03 -21.56
C VAL A 47 50.37 -23.95 -21.60
N SER A 48 50.67 -22.76 -22.10
CA SER A 48 49.70 -21.69 -22.38
C SER A 48 49.65 -21.33 -23.87
N TRP A 49 48.48 -21.42 -24.51
CA TRP A 49 48.13 -20.68 -25.74
C TRP A 49 46.60 -20.54 -25.86
N LEU A 50 46.15 -19.36 -26.30
CA LEU A 50 44.83 -19.11 -26.90
C LEU A 50 44.96 -19.27 -28.44
N PRO A 51 43.87 -19.39 -29.24
CA PRO A 51 42.45 -19.25 -28.89
C PRO A 51 41.55 -20.45 -29.29
N GLY A 52 40.29 -20.45 -28.84
CA GLY A 52 39.27 -21.38 -29.33
C GLY A 52 37.90 -21.14 -28.69
N ALA A 53 36.83 -21.11 -29.48
CA ALA A 53 35.46 -20.92 -28.98
C ALA A 53 34.86 -22.24 -28.47
N CYS A 54 34.08 -22.18 -27.38
CA CYS A 54 33.29 -23.32 -26.89
C CYS A 54 31.85 -22.87 -26.56
N PRO A 55 30.81 -23.46 -27.19
CA PRO A 55 29.45 -22.93 -27.11
C PRO A 55 28.63 -23.54 -25.94
N THR A 56 28.63 -22.87 -24.78
CA THR A 56 27.81 -23.28 -23.62
C THR A 56 27.03 -22.12 -22.96
N GLY A 57 26.33 -21.32 -23.76
CA GLY A 57 25.34 -20.34 -23.27
C GLY A 57 23.89 -20.83 -23.37
N ASP A 58 23.51 -21.37 -24.54
CA ASP A 58 22.10 -21.42 -24.95
C ASP A 58 21.23 -22.49 -24.28
N ARG A 59 21.83 -23.46 -23.57
CA ARG A 59 21.09 -24.55 -22.91
C ARG A 59 20.57 -24.22 -21.50
N LEU A 60 20.98 -23.11 -20.88
CA LEU A 60 20.31 -22.60 -19.66
C LEU A 60 19.18 -21.61 -19.99
N LEU A 61 19.38 -20.73 -20.98
CA LEU A 61 18.37 -19.76 -21.40
C LEU A 61 17.12 -20.43 -21.99
N ALA A 62 17.30 -21.49 -22.78
CA ALA A 62 16.19 -22.27 -23.35
C ALA A 62 15.30 -22.99 -22.30
N ALA A 63 15.79 -23.18 -21.07
CA ALA A 63 15.03 -23.83 -19.99
C ALA A 63 14.10 -22.85 -19.24
N LEU A 64 14.47 -21.56 -19.18
CA LEU A 64 13.68 -20.53 -18.48
C LEU A 64 12.61 -19.90 -19.38
N ALA A 65 12.79 -19.93 -20.71
CA ALA A 65 11.85 -19.36 -21.68
C ALA A 65 10.49 -20.12 -21.82
N LYS A 66 10.30 -21.27 -21.15
CA LYS A 66 9.10 -22.13 -21.32
C LYS A 66 8.00 -21.98 -20.26
N LYS A 67 7.95 -20.84 -19.54
CA LYS A 67 6.81 -20.46 -18.67
C LYS A 67 6.35 -19.02 -18.93
N GLY A 68 5.88 -18.76 -20.15
CA GLY A 68 5.20 -17.51 -20.49
C GLY A 68 3.88 -17.31 -19.71
N PRO A 69 3.45 -16.06 -19.46
CA PRO A 69 2.26 -15.75 -18.68
C PRO A 69 0.97 -15.91 -19.51
N ASN A 70 0.66 -17.15 -19.94
CA ASN A 70 -0.59 -17.45 -20.64
C ASN A 70 -1.34 -18.62 -19.98
N ARG A 71 -1.87 -18.36 -18.78
CA ARG A 71 -3.09 -19.03 -18.32
C ARG A 71 -4.26 -18.12 -18.66
N GLN A 72 -4.91 -18.39 -19.79
CA GLN A 72 -6.25 -17.86 -20.06
C GLN A 72 -7.15 -18.18 -18.85
N VAL A 73 -7.80 -17.16 -18.28
CA VAL A 73 -8.88 -17.38 -17.31
C VAL A 73 -10.04 -17.98 -18.11
N PRO A 74 -10.53 -19.20 -17.78
CA PRO A 74 -11.54 -19.85 -18.59
C PRO A 74 -12.86 -19.06 -18.53
N GLU A 75 -13.42 -18.74 -19.70
CA GLU A 75 -14.57 -17.83 -19.84
C GLU A 75 -15.81 -18.29 -19.06
N ARG A 76 -15.97 -19.61 -18.84
CA ARG A 76 -16.98 -20.23 -17.97
C ARG A 76 -16.96 -19.72 -16.52
N GLY A 77 -15.84 -19.16 -16.07
CA GLY A 77 -15.73 -18.46 -14.80
C GLY A 77 -16.52 -17.15 -14.80
N SER A 78 -16.49 -16.40 -15.91
CA SER A 78 -17.21 -15.13 -16.04
C SER A 78 -18.74 -15.30 -16.05
N GLU A 79 -19.25 -16.37 -16.64
CA GLU A 79 -20.68 -16.72 -16.62
C GLU A 79 -21.14 -17.15 -15.22
N ARG A 80 -20.37 -18.00 -14.53
CA ARG A 80 -20.66 -18.37 -13.14
C ARG A 80 -20.60 -17.18 -12.19
N THR A 81 -19.64 -16.27 -12.39
CA THR A 81 -19.60 -15.02 -11.64
C THR A 81 -20.80 -14.13 -11.96
N ARG A 82 -21.19 -13.96 -13.24
CA ARG A 82 -22.42 -13.22 -13.61
C ARG A 82 -23.67 -13.83 -12.96
N MET A 83 -23.91 -15.13 -13.12
CA MET A 83 -25.06 -15.82 -12.51
C MET A 83 -25.09 -15.66 -10.98
N ALA A 84 -23.94 -15.73 -10.29
CA ALA A 84 -23.87 -15.49 -8.86
C ALA A 84 -24.17 -14.02 -8.47
N LEU A 85 -23.70 -13.05 -9.26
CA LEU A 85 -23.96 -11.62 -9.03
C LEU A 85 -25.41 -11.24 -9.33
N ASP A 86 -25.98 -11.77 -10.40
CA ASP A 86 -27.36 -11.47 -10.81
C ASP A 86 -28.36 -12.10 -9.82
N ALA A 87 -28.10 -13.33 -9.34
CA ALA A 87 -28.84 -13.93 -8.22
C ALA A 87 -28.66 -13.20 -6.87
N GLN A 88 -27.67 -12.30 -6.74
CA GLN A 88 -27.53 -11.41 -5.58
C GLN A 88 -28.19 -10.03 -5.79
N ARG A 89 -28.41 -9.60 -7.04
CA ARG A 89 -29.05 -8.31 -7.38
C ARG A 89 -30.55 -8.30 -7.10
N GLU A 90 -31.24 -9.43 -7.27
CA GLU A 90 -32.70 -9.53 -7.04
C GLU A 90 -33.12 -9.30 -5.58
N ASN A 91 -32.18 -9.37 -4.63
CA ASN A 91 -32.47 -9.30 -3.19
C ASN A 91 -32.47 -7.86 -2.61
N ILE A 92 -32.45 -6.83 -3.47
CA ILE A 92 -32.41 -5.41 -3.08
C ILE A 92 -33.73 -4.73 -3.48
N SER A 93 -34.80 -5.06 -2.75
CA SER A 93 -36.11 -4.41 -2.83
C SER A 93 -36.61 -4.09 -1.42
N THR A 94 -37.06 -2.85 -1.19
CA THR A 94 -37.44 -2.36 0.15
C THR A 94 -38.77 -1.64 0.12
N GLN A 95 -39.74 -2.16 0.88
CA GLN A 95 -40.97 -1.44 1.23
C GLN A 95 -40.64 -0.30 2.22
N PRO A 96 -41.25 0.89 2.09
CA PRO A 96 -41.07 1.98 3.05
C PRO A 96 -41.41 1.54 4.48
N GLY A 97 -40.54 1.87 5.44
CA GLY A 97 -40.74 1.59 6.87
C GLY A 97 -40.18 0.26 7.39
N SER A 98 -39.77 -0.66 6.51
CA SER A 98 -39.05 -1.88 6.90
C SER A 98 -37.53 -1.65 7.00
N ARG A 99 -36.85 -2.24 7.99
CA ARG A 99 -35.37 -2.26 8.05
C ARG A 99 -34.86 -3.01 6.81
N PRO A 100 -33.92 -2.46 6.01
CA PRO A 100 -33.50 -3.08 4.77
C PRO A 100 -32.93 -4.49 4.99
N ALA A 101 -33.25 -5.40 4.06
CA ALA A 101 -32.82 -6.78 4.10
C ALA A 101 -31.28 -6.90 4.13
N ARG A 102 -30.76 -7.88 4.87
CA ARG A 102 -29.31 -8.03 5.05
C ARG A 102 -28.67 -8.58 3.78
N VAL A 103 -27.84 -7.77 3.12
CA VAL A 103 -27.12 -8.18 1.90
C VAL A 103 -26.01 -9.17 2.28
N ARG A 104 -25.98 -10.33 1.61
CA ARG A 104 -25.03 -11.42 1.89
C ARG A 104 -23.93 -11.45 0.83
N ILE A 105 -22.67 -11.32 1.24
CA ILE A 105 -21.51 -11.12 0.38
C ILE A 105 -20.51 -12.25 0.59
N ASP A 106 -20.06 -12.90 -0.49
CA ASP A 106 -19.02 -13.94 -0.41
C ASP A 106 -17.63 -13.28 -0.35
N GLY A 107 -17.04 -13.24 0.85
CA GLY A 107 -15.69 -12.74 1.12
C GLY A 107 -14.55 -13.59 0.57
N GLY A 108 -14.85 -14.64 -0.18
CA GLY A 108 -13.94 -15.43 -1.01
C GLY A 108 -13.99 -15.10 -2.50
N MET A 109 -14.91 -14.24 -2.98
CA MET A 109 -15.01 -13.93 -4.41
C MET A 109 -13.79 -13.18 -4.96
N LEU A 110 -13.40 -13.51 -6.20
CA LEU A 110 -12.32 -12.89 -6.97
C LEU A 110 -10.97 -12.86 -6.20
N GLU A 111 -10.57 -11.71 -5.65
CA GLU A 111 -9.35 -11.60 -4.82
C GLU A 111 -9.52 -12.24 -3.44
N GLY A 112 -10.76 -12.28 -2.91
CA GLY A 112 -11.11 -12.85 -1.63
C GLY A 112 -10.35 -12.27 -0.43
N GLY A 113 -9.80 -11.05 -0.53
CA GLY A 113 -8.88 -10.50 0.46
C GLY A 113 -9.44 -9.41 1.35
N GLY A 114 -8.51 -8.66 1.95
CA GLY A 114 -8.85 -7.61 2.90
C GLY A 114 -9.50 -6.37 2.28
N GLN A 115 -9.50 -6.22 0.95
CA GLN A 115 -10.10 -5.06 0.28
C GLN A 115 -11.61 -5.18 0.13
N LEU A 116 -12.10 -6.38 -0.21
CA LEU A 116 -13.53 -6.68 -0.25
C LEU A 116 -14.18 -6.26 1.06
N LEU A 117 -13.59 -6.64 2.20
CA LEU A 117 -14.06 -6.23 3.54
C LEU A 117 -14.05 -4.71 3.78
N ARG A 118 -13.02 -3.98 3.34
CA ARG A 118 -12.97 -2.52 3.51
C ARG A 118 -14.11 -1.87 2.75
N ASN A 119 -14.20 -2.19 1.46
CA ASN A 119 -15.18 -1.59 0.56
C ASN A 119 -16.61 -2.02 0.93
N SER A 120 -16.85 -3.27 1.33
CA SER A 120 -18.19 -3.74 1.70
C SER A 120 -18.69 -3.05 2.98
N CYS A 121 -17.85 -2.96 4.01
CA CYS A 121 -18.22 -2.28 5.25
C CYS A 121 -18.41 -0.78 5.05
N ALA A 122 -17.58 -0.14 4.21
CA ALA A 122 -17.72 1.27 3.88
C ALA A 122 -19.03 1.55 3.12
N LEU A 123 -19.32 0.81 2.05
CA LEU A 123 -20.56 0.96 1.27
C LEU A 123 -21.81 0.62 2.09
N ALA A 124 -21.76 -0.39 2.96
CA ALA A 124 -22.82 -0.70 3.90
C ALA A 124 -23.13 0.48 4.85
N ALA A 125 -22.10 1.08 5.45
CA ALA A 125 -22.24 2.24 6.32
C ALA A 125 -22.84 3.45 5.59
N ILE A 126 -22.34 3.77 4.38
CA ILE A 126 -22.83 4.89 3.56
C ILE A 126 -24.29 4.70 3.16
N LYS A 127 -24.70 3.49 2.73
CA LYS A 127 -26.09 3.19 2.36
C LYS A 127 -27.02 2.93 3.55
N ARG A 128 -26.48 2.80 4.77
CA ARG A 128 -27.18 2.30 5.98
C ARG A 128 -27.86 0.93 5.77
N VAL A 129 -27.22 0.04 5.03
CA VAL A 129 -27.73 -1.31 4.71
C VAL A 129 -26.96 -2.37 5.51
N PRO A 130 -27.62 -3.21 6.32
CA PRO A 130 -26.99 -4.33 7.00
C PRO A 130 -26.34 -5.33 6.05
N ILE A 131 -25.18 -5.86 6.42
CA ILE A 131 -24.47 -6.90 5.66
C ILE A 131 -24.13 -8.13 6.48
N GLU A 132 -23.95 -9.26 5.80
CA GLU A 132 -23.20 -10.43 6.26
C GLU A 132 -22.11 -10.72 5.22
N VAL A 133 -20.83 -10.72 5.64
CA VAL A 133 -19.72 -11.17 4.78
C VAL A 133 -19.24 -12.51 5.30
N PHE A 134 -19.42 -13.57 4.52
CA PHE A 134 -19.00 -14.94 4.86
C PHE A 134 -17.75 -15.34 4.04
N ASN A 135 -17.24 -16.57 4.19
CA ASN A 135 -16.06 -17.07 3.45
C ASN A 135 -14.79 -16.19 3.51
N ILE A 136 -14.66 -15.33 4.53
CA ILE A 136 -13.63 -14.29 4.60
C ILE A 136 -12.24 -14.90 4.42
N ARG A 137 -11.56 -14.52 3.32
CA ARG A 137 -10.18 -14.95 3.03
C ARG A 137 -10.00 -16.46 2.91
N ALA A 138 -11.05 -17.19 2.53
CA ALA A 138 -11.01 -18.65 2.33
C ALA A 138 -9.86 -19.10 1.40
N GLY A 139 -9.60 -18.39 0.31
CA GLY A 139 -8.50 -18.67 -0.63
C GLY A 139 -7.08 -18.33 -0.13
N ARG A 140 -6.88 -17.93 1.13
CA ARG A 140 -5.58 -17.55 1.68
C ARG A 140 -5.10 -18.57 2.73
N ALA A 141 -3.82 -18.95 2.70
CA ALA A 141 -3.20 -19.97 3.57
C ALA A 141 -3.38 -19.79 5.10
N LYS A 142 -3.81 -18.60 5.55
CA LYS A 142 -4.40 -18.39 6.88
C LYS A 142 -5.69 -17.58 6.69
N PRO A 143 -6.89 -18.22 6.63
CA PRO A 143 -8.17 -17.54 6.38
C PRO A 143 -8.59 -16.54 7.46
N GLY A 144 -9.81 -16.01 7.31
CA GLY A 144 -10.50 -15.17 8.29
C GLY A 144 -9.88 -13.81 8.56
N LEU A 145 -10.42 -13.08 9.55
CA LEU A 145 -9.93 -11.78 9.95
C LEU A 145 -8.46 -11.80 10.43
N LYS A 146 -7.84 -10.63 10.39
CA LYS A 146 -6.52 -10.29 10.92
C LYS A 146 -6.67 -8.99 11.71
N PRO A 147 -5.72 -8.62 12.60
CA PRO A 147 -5.88 -7.46 13.47
C PRO A 147 -6.29 -6.17 12.75
N GLN A 148 -5.67 -5.85 11.61
CA GLN A 148 -6.04 -4.69 10.80
C GLN A 148 -7.48 -4.73 10.21
N HIS A 149 -8.00 -5.92 9.88
CA HIS A 149 -9.39 -6.07 9.41
C HIS A 149 -10.36 -5.90 10.58
N LYS A 150 -10.04 -6.50 11.73
CA LYS A 150 -10.81 -6.39 12.97
C LYS A 150 -10.91 -4.92 13.43
N THR A 151 -9.78 -4.23 13.51
CA THR A 151 -9.70 -2.79 13.82
C THR A 151 -10.44 -1.94 12.79
N GLY A 152 -10.30 -2.20 11.48
CA GLY A 152 -11.02 -1.45 10.43
C GLY A 152 -12.54 -1.58 10.51
N ILE A 153 -13.05 -2.79 10.71
CA ILE A 153 -14.50 -3.05 10.85
C ILE A 153 -15.03 -2.38 12.13
N ALA A 154 -14.29 -2.47 13.25
CA ALA A 154 -14.69 -1.84 14.50
C ALA A 154 -14.79 -0.31 14.40
N ILE A 155 -13.85 0.35 13.71
CA ILE A 155 -13.89 1.82 13.54
C ILE A 155 -15.02 2.23 12.60
N ILE A 156 -15.32 1.45 11.54
CA ILE A 156 -16.49 1.74 10.68
C ILE A 156 -17.78 1.66 11.52
N ALA A 157 -17.92 0.64 12.36
CA ALA A 157 -19.08 0.51 13.25
C ALA A 157 -19.21 1.70 14.22
N ASP A 158 -18.11 2.09 14.86
CA ASP A 158 -18.01 3.25 15.77
C ASP A 158 -18.40 4.57 15.05
N VAL A 159 -17.80 4.84 13.89
CA VAL A 159 -18.07 6.01 13.03
C VAL A 159 -19.53 6.08 12.55
N CYS A 160 -20.19 4.94 12.34
CA CYS A 160 -21.60 4.89 11.92
C CYS A 160 -22.59 4.59 13.06
N ASN A 161 -22.19 4.63 14.33
CA ASN A 161 -23.02 4.22 15.48
C ASN A 161 -23.75 2.87 15.26
N GLY A 162 -23.05 1.92 14.64
CA GLY A 162 -23.58 0.60 14.25
C GLY A 162 -23.09 -0.53 15.15
N SER A 163 -23.73 -1.70 15.06
CA SER A 163 -23.31 -2.92 15.76
C SER A 163 -22.64 -3.91 14.81
N VAL A 164 -21.79 -4.79 15.38
CA VAL A 164 -21.06 -5.81 14.63
C VAL A 164 -21.01 -7.15 15.36
N GLU A 165 -21.11 -8.24 14.61
CA GLU A 165 -20.99 -9.61 15.12
C GLU A 165 -19.74 -10.31 14.58
N ASN A 166 -19.17 -11.22 15.37
CA ASN A 166 -18.06 -12.11 14.99
C ASN A 166 -16.76 -11.38 14.58
N VAL A 167 -16.55 -10.15 15.05
CA VAL A 167 -15.34 -9.33 14.77
C VAL A 167 -14.19 -9.71 15.71
N HIS A 168 -13.68 -10.94 15.54
CA HIS A 168 -12.49 -11.46 16.24
C HIS A 168 -11.45 -12.02 15.27
N ASP A 169 -10.20 -12.16 15.70
CA ASP A 169 -9.14 -12.69 14.83
C ASP A 169 -9.45 -14.12 14.38
N GLY A 170 -9.13 -14.44 13.13
CA GLY A 170 -9.44 -15.73 12.52
C GLY A 170 -10.90 -15.94 12.09
N SER A 171 -11.84 -15.06 12.47
CA SER A 171 -13.25 -15.19 12.08
C SER A 171 -13.45 -15.22 10.56
N THR A 172 -14.23 -16.19 10.07
CA THR A 172 -14.54 -16.39 8.65
C THR A 172 -15.85 -15.72 8.20
N THR A 173 -16.63 -15.18 9.13
CA THR A 173 -17.89 -14.48 8.86
C THR A 173 -18.04 -13.28 9.78
N ILE A 174 -18.51 -12.14 9.26
CA ILE A 174 -18.92 -10.98 10.07
C ILE A 174 -20.34 -10.54 9.71
N ARG A 175 -21.00 -9.86 10.65
CA ARG A 175 -22.17 -9.03 10.36
C ARG A 175 -21.88 -7.59 10.77
N LEU A 176 -22.40 -6.65 10.00
CA LEU A 176 -22.38 -5.22 10.30
C LEU A 176 -23.81 -4.69 10.12
N ASP A 177 -24.29 -3.99 11.13
CA ASP A 177 -25.58 -3.31 11.18
C ASP A 177 -25.33 -1.81 11.36
N PRO A 178 -25.20 -1.05 10.26
CA PRO A 178 -24.82 0.36 10.31
C PRO A 178 -25.96 1.25 10.81
N GLY A 179 -25.61 2.31 11.54
CA GLY A 179 -26.53 3.32 12.05
C GLY A 179 -26.36 4.68 11.35
N GLY A 180 -26.41 5.76 12.13
CA GLY A 180 -26.16 7.12 11.66
C GLY A 180 -24.68 7.49 11.71
N ILE A 181 -24.13 7.94 10.58
CA ILE A 181 -22.77 8.51 10.51
C ILE A 181 -22.79 9.96 11.00
N VAL A 182 -21.99 10.27 12.02
CA VAL A 182 -21.80 11.63 12.56
C VAL A 182 -20.31 11.96 12.60
N THR A 183 -19.97 13.25 12.63
CA THR A 183 -18.58 13.68 12.81
C THR A 183 -18.12 13.44 14.25
N GLY A 184 -16.90 12.93 14.42
CA GLY A 184 -16.38 12.51 15.72
C GLY A 184 -14.85 12.41 15.77
N SER A 185 -14.34 12.01 16.95
CA SER A 185 -12.91 11.76 17.17
C SER A 185 -12.70 10.30 17.59
N HIS A 186 -11.96 9.53 16.80
CA HIS A 186 -11.84 8.07 16.97
C HIS A 186 -10.36 7.60 16.94
N VAL A 187 -10.05 6.50 17.63
CA VAL A 187 -8.67 5.97 17.72
C VAL A 187 -8.61 4.52 17.21
N GLY A 188 -7.96 4.34 16.06
CA GLY A 188 -7.80 3.04 15.40
C GLY A 188 -6.47 2.37 15.72
N ASP A 189 -6.40 1.65 16.84
CA ASP A 189 -5.18 0.94 17.24
C ASP A 189 -5.19 -0.54 16.82
N THR A 190 -4.26 -0.91 15.94
CA THR A 190 -4.08 -2.30 15.45
C THR A 190 -3.30 -3.19 16.42
N LYS A 191 -2.69 -2.61 17.47
CA LYS A 191 -1.78 -3.25 18.45
C LYS A 191 -0.60 -4.01 17.82
N THR A 192 -0.33 -3.80 16.53
CA THR A 192 0.58 -4.61 15.70
C THR A 192 1.20 -3.73 14.60
N ALA A 193 1.86 -4.33 13.59
CA ALA A 193 2.21 -3.65 12.34
C ALA A 193 1.07 -3.69 11.29
N GLY A 194 -0.19 -3.83 11.71
CA GLY A 194 -1.34 -3.68 10.81
C GLY A 194 -1.39 -2.28 10.20
N SER A 195 -1.70 -2.18 8.91
CA SER A 195 -1.52 -0.92 8.18
C SER A 195 -2.51 0.18 8.58
N CYS A 196 -2.00 1.36 8.97
CA CYS A 196 -2.78 2.57 9.18
C CYS A 196 -3.41 3.11 7.89
N THR A 197 -2.75 2.98 6.74
CA THR A 197 -3.29 3.46 5.45
C THR A 197 -4.48 2.60 5.00
N LEU A 198 -4.49 1.30 5.32
CA LEU A 198 -5.65 0.44 5.07
C LEU A 198 -6.82 0.75 6.01
N LEU A 199 -6.59 1.27 7.22
CA LEU A 199 -7.68 1.79 8.07
C LEU A 199 -8.25 3.10 7.50
N ALA A 200 -7.38 4.01 7.03
CA ALA A 200 -7.79 5.24 6.36
C ALA A 200 -8.59 4.96 5.08
N GLN A 201 -8.15 4.03 4.21
CA GLN A 201 -8.93 3.60 3.04
C GLN A 201 -10.33 3.05 3.39
N ALA A 202 -10.47 2.40 4.55
CA ALA A 202 -11.75 1.82 4.97
C ALA A 202 -12.73 2.89 5.51
N THR A 203 -12.20 3.91 6.18
CA THR A 203 -13.01 4.93 6.89
C THR A 203 -13.24 6.19 6.07
N LEU A 204 -12.25 6.65 5.29
CA LEU A 204 -12.32 7.89 4.51
C LEU A 204 -13.61 8.02 3.67
N PRO A 205 -14.03 7.01 2.88
CA PRO A 205 -15.27 7.11 2.11
C PRO A 205 -16.52 7.27 2.99
N VAL A 206 -16.54 6.69 4.20
CA VAL A 206 -17.66 6.79 5.15
C VAL A 206 -17.74 8.18 5.76
N LEU A 207 -16.59 8.76 6.12
CA LEU A 207 -16.49 10.06 6.78
C LEU A 207 -16.94 11.23 5.90
N LEU A 208 -16.89 11.07 4.56
CA LEU A 208 -17.48 12.03 3.62
C LEU A 208 -19.00 12.16 3.77
N TYR A 209 -19.68 11.16 4.33
CA TYR A 209 -21.12 11.14 4.54
C TYR A 209 -21.55 11.40 6.00
N ALA A 210 -20.60 11.80 6.84
CA ALA A 210 -20.86 12.14 8.24
C ALA A 210 -21.73 13.40 8.38
N GLN A 211 -22.71 13.36 9.28
CA GLN A 211 -23.43 14.55 9.69
C GLN A 211 -22.57 15.42 10.60
N PRO A 212 -22.28 16.69 10.24
CA PRO A 212 -21.61 17.63 11.14
C PRO A 212 -22.37 17.80 12.45
N THR A 213 -21.63 18.00 13.53
CA THR A 213 -22.14 18.42 14.83
C THR A 213 -21.53 19.77 15.18
N ASP A 214 -22.28 20.63 15.89
CA ASP A 214 -21.89 22.03 16.16
C ASP A 214 -20.54 22.17 16.87
N SER A 215 -20.16 21.16 17.68
CA SER A 215 -18.88 21.10 18.38
C SER A 215 -17.73 20.51 17.54
N THR A 216 -18.04 19.75 16.48
CA THR A 216 -17.08 18.94 15.72
C THR A 216 -17.44 18.96 14.22
N PRO A 217 -17.11 20.01 13.46
CA PRO A 217 -17.45 20.07 12.02
C PRO A 217 -16.59 19.14 11.13
N ILE A 218 -15.50 18.60 11.66
CA ILE A 218 -14.51 17.78 10.93
C ILE A 218 -14.22 16.52 11.75
N SER A 219 -14.28 15.35 11.11
CA SER A 219 -13.94 14.07 11.74
C SER A 219 -12.43 13.91 11.88
N LYS A 220 -11.96 13.41 13.04
CA LYS A 220 -10.52 13.30 13.37
C LYS A 220 -10.19 11.88 13.82
N LEU A 221 -9.40 11.15 13.04
CA LEU A 221 -9.04 9.77 13.32
C LEU A 221 -7.54 9.64 13.58
N GLU A 222 -7.14 9.03 14.70
CA GLU A 222 -5.75 8.66 14.96
C GLU A 222 -5.54 7.15 14.80
N PHE A 223 -4.73 6.76 13.81
CA PHE A 223 -4.41 5.37 13.53
C PHE A 223 -3.04 4.97 14.09
N ARG A 224 -3.00 3.85 14.82
CA ARG A 224 -1.78 3.30 15.44
C ARG A 224 -1.48 1.91 14.89
N GLY A 225 -0.29 1.74 14.32
CA GLY A 225 0.04 0.52 13.58
C GLY A 225 1.30 0.63 12.74
N GLY A 226 1.32 0.00 11.58
CA GLY A 226 2.33 0.22 10.56
C GLY A 226 1.91 1.37 9.63
N THR A 227 2.75 2.41 9.51
CA THR A 227 2.61 3.43 8.46
C THR A 227 3.27 3.00 7.15
N ASP A 228 4.27 2.12 7.28
CA ASP A 228 5.11 1.60 6.21
C ASP A 228 5.09 0.06 6.37
N ALA A 229 3.92 -0.51 6.10
CA ALA A 229 3.58 -1.91 6.34
C ALA A 229 3.68 -2.75 5.06
N ALA A 230 4.04 -4.03 5.21
CA ALA A 230 4.11 -4.96 4.08
C ALA A 230 2.71 -5.20 3.47
N LEU A 231 2.64 -5.23 2.13
CA LEU A 231 1.40 -5.43 1.35
C LEU A 231 0.31 -4.37 1.62
N ALA A 232 0.72 -3.11 1.82
CA ALA A 232 -0.15 -1.94 1.89
C ALA A 232 0.56 -0.71 1.30
N PRO A 233 -0.17 0.30 0.78
CA PRO A 233 0.43 1.57 0.37
C PRO A 233 1.12 2.25 1.58
N PRO A 234 2.37 2.72 1.46
CA PRO A 234 3.01 3.51 2.50
C PRO A 234 2.25 4.81 2.78
N VAL A 235 2.39 5.36 3.99
CA VAL A 235 1.77 6.65 4.38
C VAL A 235 2.11 7.78 3.41
N GLY A 236 3.33 7.81 2.85
CA GLY A 236 3.72 8.79 1.85
C GLY A 236 2.89 8.72 0.56
N TYR A 237 2.51 7.51 0.11
CA TYR A 237 1.62 7.36 -1.07
C TYR A 237 0.24 7.96 -0.79
N LEU A 238 -0.30 7.74 0.42
CA LEU A 238 -1.55 8.35 0.85
C LEU A 238 -1.45 9.88 0.91
N GLN A 239 -0.36 10.42 1.47
CA GLN A 239 -0.12 11.85 1.63
C GLN A 239 0.17 12.61 0.32
N HIS A 240 0.88 11.99 -0.62
CA HIS A 240 1.43 12.68 -1.80
C HIS A 240 0.86 12.21 -3.15
N VAL A 241 0.08 11.11 -3.19
CA VAL A 241 -0.51 10.59 -4.43
C VAL A 241 -2.03 10.55 -4.32
N LEU A 242 -2.61 9.78 -3.38
CA LEU A 242 -4.07 9.67 -3.26
C LEU A 242 -4.74 10.95 -2.78
N VAL A 243 -4.37 11.48 -1.61
CA VAL A 243 -5.07 12.65 -1.04
C VAL A 243 -4.95 13.91 -1.92
N PRO A 244 -3.80 14.21 -2.55
CA PRO A 244 -3.72 15.32 -3.51
C PRO A 244 -4.61 15.13 -4.74
N LEU A 245 -4.69 13.90 -5.29
CA LEU A 245 -5.60 13.59 -6.39
C LEU A 245 -7.07 13.76 -5.99
N LEU A 246 -7.47 13.27 -4.81
CA LEU A 246 -8.83 13.43 -4.27
C LEU A 246 -9.18 14.91 -4.02
N ARG A 247 -8.25 15.71 -3.48
CA ARG A 247 -8.42 17.16 -3.32
C ARG A 247 -8.60 17.85 -4.67
N ALA A 248 -7.64 17.66 -5.59
CA ALA A 248 -7.58 18.41 -6.84
C ALA A 248 -8.62 17.99 -7.88
N ARG A 249 -9.05 16.71 -7.89
CA ARG A 249 -9.96 16.18 -8.91
C ARG A 249 -11.39 15.94 -8.43
N LEU A 250 -11.61 15.87 -7.11
CA LEU A 250 -12.94 15.64 -6.51
C LEU A 250 -13.35 16.70 -5.47
N GLY A 251 -12.50 17.69 -5.16
CA GLY A 251 -12.79 18.76 -4.20
C GLY A 251 -12.80 18.32 -2.73
N LEU A 252 -12.25 17.13 -2.41
CA LEU A 252 -12.43 16.52 -1.09
C LEU A 252 -11.46 17.09 -0.04
N GLU A 253 -12.00 17.74 0.98
CA GLU A 253 -11.27 18.31 2.13
C GLU A 253 -10.81 17.21 3.12
N VAL A 254 -9.69 16.59 2.76
CA VAL A 254 -9.05 15.48 3.49
C VAL A 254 -7.63 15.86 3.86
N GLU A 255 -7.18 15.58 5.09
CA GLU A 255 -5.79 15.80 5.52
C GLU A 255 -5.18 14.54 6.14
N VAL A 256 -3.88 14.30 5.91
CA VAL A 256 -3.16 13.16 6.50
C VAL A 256 -1.83 13.63 7.09
N GLU A 257 -1.70 13.49 8.41
CA GLU A 257 -0.52 13.85 9.19
C GLU A 257 0.23 12.59 9.60
N LEU A 258 1.52 12.52 9.26
CA LEU A 258 2.43 11.49 9.76
C LEU A 258 3.08 11.97 11.05
N VAL A 259 2.55 11.54 12.19
CA VAL A 259 3.08 11.89 13.52
C VAL A 259 4.36 11.10 13.83
N ARG A 260 4.37 9.81 13.48
CA ARG A 260 5.54 8.93 13.65
C ARG A 260 5.50 7.74 12.69
N ARG A 261 6.58 7.44 11.98
CA ARG A 261 6.68 6.20 11.18
C ARG A 261 6.74 4.94 12.06
N GLY A 262 6.21 3.84 11.54
CA GLY A 262 6.28 2.52 12.15
C GLY A 262 6.36 1.45 11.07
N PHE A 263 7.46 0.71 11.08
CA PHE A 263 7.79 -0.27 10.05
C PHE A 263 7.32 -1.68 10.43
N TYR A 264 7.02 -2.51 9.43
CA TYR A 264 6.89 -3.95 9.64
C TYR A 264 8.22 -4.54 10.16
N PRO A 265 8.22 -5.46 11.16
CA PRO A 265 7.08 -6.16 11.75
C PRO A 265 6.54 -5.57 13.07
N ARG A 266 7.16 -4.52 13.65
CA ARG A 266 6.80 -4.02 14.99
C ARG A 266 5.77 -2.88 15.00
N GLY A 267 5.67 -2.10 13.93
CA GLY A 267 4.71 -1.00 13.83
C GLY A 267 4.84 0.02 14.98
N GLY A 268 3.70 0.47 15.50
CA GLY A 268 3.63 1.54 16.50
C GLY A 268 3.98 2.94 15.95
N GLY A 269 3.87 3.11 14.64
CA GLY A 269 3.71 4.42 14.02
C GLY A 269 2.33 5.00 14.34
N ILE A 270 2.20 6.30 14.11
CA ILE A 270 1.00 7.10 14.40
C ILE A 270 0.74 7.99 13.18
N MET A 271 -0.48 7.93 12.66
CA MET A 271 -0.96 8.72 11.52
C MET A 271 -2.32 9.32 11.88
N LYS A 272 -2.52 10.63 11.68
CA LYS A 272 -3.84 11.25 11.79
C LYS A 272 -4.48 11.40 10.41
N LEU A 273 -5.81 11.28 10.36
CA LEU A 273 -6.66 11.56 9.21
C LEU A 273 -7.75 12.54 9.65
N ASN A 274 -7.77 13.72 9.05
CA ASN A 274 -8.87 14.67 9.20
C ASN A 274 -9.75 14.60 7.93
N VAL A 275 -11.08 14.57 8.10
CA VAL A 275 -12.04 14.56 6.98
C VAL A 275 -13.19 15.51 7.29
N LYS A 276 -13.33 16.57 6.48
CA LYS A 276 -14.57 17.35 6.43
C LYS A 276 -15.59 16.57 5.59
N PRO A 277 -16.83 16.39 6.05
CA PRO A 277 -17.86 15.73 5.25
C PRO A 277 -18.29 16.59 4.06
N LEU A 278 -18.91 15.96 3.06
CA LEU A 278 -19.58 16.63 1.95
C LEU A 278 -20.71 17.52 2.48
N GLU A 279 -20.90 18.68 1.86
CA GLU A 279 -22.00 19.59 2.18
C GLU A 279 -23.35 19.00 1.76
N LEU A 280 -24.44 19.44 2.39
CA LEU A 280 -25.78 18.90 2.13
C LEU A 280 -26.20 19.25 0.69
N GLY A 281 -26.73 18.29 -0.05
CA GLY A 281 -27.05 18.44 -1.48
C GLY A 281 -25.84 18.42 -2.44
N VAL A 282 -24.60 18.39 -1.94
CA VAL A 282 -23.39 18.43 -2.80
C VAL A 282 -22.92 17.00 -3.14
N PRO A 283 -22.86 16.62 -4.43
CA PRO A 283 -22.31 15.34 -4.87
C PRO A 283 -20.78 15.29 -4.82
N ILE A 284 -20.22 14.08 -4.80
CA ILE A 284 -18.86 13.86 -5.32
C ILE A 284 -18.94 14.05 -6.85
N PRO A 285 -18.14 14.93 -7.47
CA PRO A 285 -18.19 15.17 -8.91
C PRO A 285 -17.60 13.97 -9.69
N PRO A 286 -17.90 13.82 -11.00
CA PRO A 286 -17.27 12.81 -11.81
C PRO A 286 -15.81 13.17 -12.12
N VAL A 287 -14.92 12.18 -12.13
CA VAL A 287 -13.49 12.36 -12.44
C VAL A 287 -13.14 11.88 -13.84
N ASP A 288 -12.36 12.66 -14.59
CA ASP A 288 -11.91 12.30 -15.95
C ASP A 288 -10.37 12.30 -16.03
N LEU A 289 -9.80 11.10 -15.89
CA LEU A 289 -8.36 10.83 -15.92
C LEU A 289 -8.00 10.04 -17.18
N THR A 290 -8.32 10.59 -18.36
CA THR A 290 -8.00 9.97 -19.66
C THR A 290 -6.93 10.70 -20.47
N ASN A 291 -6.56 11.93 -20.10
CA ASN A 291 -5.42 12.66 -20.65
C ASN A 291 -4.38 12.90 -19.55
N ARG A 292 -3.20 12.28 -19.69
CA ARG A 292 -2.08 12.45 -18.76
C ARG A 292 -1.36 13.79 -18.97
N GLY A 293 -1.28 14.25 -20.21
CA GLY A 293 -0.33 15.30 -20.59
C GLY A 293 1.13 14.93 -20.27
N GLU A 294 1.92 15.96 -19.97
CA GLU A 294 3.37 15.91 -19.86
C GLU A 294 3.87 15.95 -18.41
N ILE A 295 5.03 15.33 -18.16
CA ILE A 295 5.62 15.22 -16.82
C ILE A 295 6.30 16.55 -16.44
N THR A 296 5.71 17.27 -15.48
CA THR A 296 6.19 18.59 -15.04
C THR A 296 7.21 18.51 -13.90
N MET A 297 7.10 17.46 -13.07
CA MET A 297 7.96 17.21 -11.92
C MET A 297 8.08 15.71 -11.65
N ILE A 298 9.25 15.27 -11.21
CA ILE A 298 9.41 14.02 -10.47
C ILE A 298 10.04 14.32 -9.11
N THR A 299 9.47 13.76 -8.04
CA THR A 299 9.88 14.02 -6.67
C THR A 299 10.22 12.70 -5.98
N ILE A 300 11.48 12.55 -5.56
CA ILE A 300 12.01 11.35 -4.89
C ILE A 300 12.04 11.61 -3.38
N HIS A 301 11.20 10.93 -2.62
CA HIS A 301 11.29 10.86 -1.16
C HIS A 301 12.03 9.60 -0.76
N ALA A 302 13.22 9.75 -0.17
CA ALA A 302 14.01 8.64 0.37
C ALA A 302 14.15 8.80 1.88
N PHE A 303 13.74 7.81 2.66
CA PHE A 303 13.74 7.88 4.12
C PHE A 303 14.40 6.66 4.76
N ALA A 304 15.05 6.86 5.92
CA ALA A 304 15.57 5.76 6.71
C ALA A 304 15.64 6.08 8.21
N ALA A 305 15.52 5.04 9.04
CA ALA A 305 15.40 5.10 10.49
C ALA A 305 16.26 4.04 11.20
N GLY A 306 16.66 4.34 12.44
CA GLY A 306 17.32 3.39 13.33
C GLY A 306 18.59 2.78 12.74
N ARG A 307 18.66 1.44 12.67
CA ARG A 307 19.82 0.72 12.11
C ARG A 307 20.06 0.94 10.61
N LEU A 308 19.15 1.61 9.91
CA LEU A 308 19.27 1.94 8.48
C LEU A 308 19.50 3.45 8.20
N LEU A 309 19.68 4.29 9.23
CA LEU A 309 19.73 5.76 9.19
C LEU A 309 20.78 6.42 8.25
N ASN A 310 21.62 5.61 7.58
CA ASN A 310 22.59 6.05 6.57
C ASN A 310 22.29 5.50 5.16
N LYS A 311 21.07 5.02 4.89
CA LYS A 311 20.68 4.33 3.65
C LYS A 311 19.73 5.10 2.72
N GLN A 312 19.16 6.19 3.21
CA GLN A 312 18.40 7.17 2.44
C GLN A 312 19.20 7.78 1.26
N GLN A 313 20.53 7.87 1.38
CA GLN A 313 21.40 8.34 0.28
C GLN A 313 21.55 7.26 -0.82
N ASP A 314 21.88 6.01 -0.46
CA ASP A 314 21.92 4.87 -1.39
C ASP A 314 20.58 4.74 -2.18
N ILE A 315 19.46 4.90 -1.46
CA ILE A 315 18.11 4.85 -2.02
C ILE A 315 17.86 5.99 -3.01
N ALA A 316 18.12 7.24 -2.62
CA ALA A 316 17.89 8.40 -3.47
C ALA A 316 18.74 8.38 -4.74
N LEU A 317 20.02 8.01 -4.62
CA LEU A 317 20.96 7.93 -5.72
C LEU A 317 20.55 6.85 -6.74
N ALA A 318 20.10 5.68 -6.28
CA ALA A 318 19.60 4.62 -7.16
C ALA A 318 18.35 5.05 -7.92
N ALA A 319 17.36 5.62 -7.23
CA ALA A 319 16.14 6.13 -7.85
C ALA A 319 16.44 7.22 -8.89
N LEU A 320 17.30 8.20 -8.54
CA LEU A 320 17.71 9.28 -9.43
C LEU A 320 18.43 8.75 -10.68
N THR A 321 19.31 7.75 -10.51
CA THR A 321 20.08 7.15 -11.61
C THR A 321 19.16 6.48 -12.61
N ASP A 322 18.23 5.63 -12.14
CA ASP A 322 17.30 4.92 -13.03
C ASP A 322 16.33 5.89 -13.74
N LEU A 323 15.83 6.92 -13.04
CA LEU A 323 15.00 7.96 -13.65
C LEU A 323 15.76 8.77 -14.71
N ARG A 324 17.04 9.12 -14.44
CA ARG A 324 17.88 9.85 -15.41
C ARG A 324 18.24 9.00 -16.63
N ASN A 325 18.47 7.71 -16.46
CA ASN A 325 18.73 6.77 -17.55
C ASN A 325 17.48 6.55 -18.42
N ALA A 326 16.28 6.49 -17.83
CA ALA A 326 15.04 6.22 -18.56
C ALA A 326 14.37 7.47 -19.18
N LEU A 327 14.51 8.64 -18.55
CA LEU A 327 13.79 9.87 -18.91
C LEU A 327 14.71 11.04 -19.33
N GLY A 328 16.02 10.84 -19.28
CA GLY A 328 17.02 11.81 -19.74
C GLY A 328 17.21 13.03 -18.80
N PRO A 329 17.97 14.05 -19.27
CA PRO A 329 18.32 15.22 -18.45
C PRO A 329 17.20 16.27 -18.36
N ALA A 330 16.27 16.31 -19.32
CA ALA A 330 15.28 17.39 -19.45
C ALA A 330 14.20 17.37 -18.35
N VAL A 331 13.79 16.20 -17.87
CA VAL A 331 12.79 16.08 -16.80
C VAL A 331 13.33 16.69 -15.50
N ARG A 332 12.51 17.53 -14.85
CA ARG A 332 12.88 18.14 -13.56
C ARG A 332 12.69 17.12 -12.44
N ILE A 333 13.76 16.84 -11.70
CA ILE A 333 13.76 15.87 -10.59
C ILE A 333 14.18 16.57 -9.29
N GLN A 334 13.38 16.42 -8.24
CA GLN A 334 13.68 16.87 -6.87
C GLN A 334 13.92 15.66 -5.93
N GLN A 335 14.64 15.90 -4.83
CA GLN A 335 15.00 14.89 -3.84
C GLN A 335 14.74 15.39 -2.41
N HIS A 336 13.93 14.67 -1.66
CA HIS A 336 13.69 14.85 -0.23
C HIS A 336 14.28 13.66 0.53
N ILE A 337 15.49 13.83 1.05
CA ILE A 337 16.27 12.79 1.71
C ILE A 337 16.15 12.98 3.23
N VAL A 338 15.47 12.04 3.90
CA VAL A 338 15.09 12.18 5.32
C VAL A 338 15.79 11.13 6.19
N ALA A 339 16.53 11.61 7.18
CA ALA A 339 17.09 10.80 8.27
C ALA A 339 16.14 10.87 9.47
N GLU A 340 15.38 9.80 9.72
CA GLU A 340 14.32 9.78 10.73
C GLU A 340 14.88 9.62 12.15
N THR A 341 14.35 10.42 13.07
CA THR A 341 14.76 10.48 14.48
C THR A 341 14.01 9.44 15.33
N GLN A 342 14.43 9.25 16.58
CA GLN A 342 13.72 8.38 17.53
C GLN A 342 12.32 8.89 17.94
N THR A 343 12.01 10.16 17.68
CA THR A 343 10.67 10.73 17.89
C THR A 343 9.79 10.59 16.65
N THR A 344 10.36 10.80 15.46
CA THR A 344 9.66 10.78 14.15
C THR A 344 9.55 9.39 13.53
N ALA A 345 10.34 8.40 13.98
CA ALA A 345 10.15 6.99 13.63
C ALA A 345 10.34 6.04 14.81
N LYS A 346 9.62 4.90 14.76
CA LYS A 346 9.78 3.77 15.67
C LYS A 346 10.39 2.57 14.94
N ASP A 347 11.38 1.96 15.58
CA ASP A 347 12.21 0.86 15.04
C ASP A 347 13.09 1.26 13.85
N SER A 348 13.74 0.27 13.22
CA SER A 348 14.59 0.45 12.04
C SER A 348 13.83 0.07 10.77
N GLY A 349 13.90 0.93 9.76
CA GLY A 349 13.29 0.73 8.45
C GLY A 349 13.76 1.79 7.47
N ALA A 350 13.58 1.57 6.18
CA ALA A 350 13.94 2.51 5.13
C ALA A 350 13.11 2.23 3.87
N GLY A 351 12.99 3.22 2.99
CA GLY A 351 12.23 3.07 1.75
C GLY A 351 12.27 4.29 0.85
N ALA A 352 11.62 4.14 -0.29
CA ALA A 352 11.43 5.14 -1.33
C ALA A 352 9.96 5.33 -1.66
N LEU A 353 9.62 6.58 -1.97
CA LEU A 353 8.44 6.98 -2.72
C LEU A 353 8.91 7.88 -3.86
N VAL A 354 8.57 7.52 -5.09
CA VAL A 354 8.76 8.37 -6.27
C VAL A 354 7.38 8.81 -6.73
N ILE A 355 7.24 10.11 -6.99
CA ILE A 355 6.00 10.73 -7.46
C ILE A 355 6.32 11.40 -8.80
N ALA A 356 5.51 11.19 -9.83
CA ALA A 356 5.52 12.01 -11.04
C ALA A 356 4.22 12.81 -11.16
N GLU A 357 4.37 14.12 -11.33
CA GLU A 357 3.27 15.08 -11.49
C GLU A 357 3.18 15.55 -12.95
N THR A 358 1.99 15.98 -13.36
CA THR A 358 1.69 16.35 -14.76
C THR A 358 0.95 17.67 -14.87
N ASP A 359 0.97 18.28 -16.05
CA ASP A 359 0.26 19.51 -16.36
C ASP A 359 -1.29 19.36 -16.34
N THR A 360 -1.83 18.15 -16.55
CA THR A 360 -3.28 17.86 -16.39
C THR A 360 -3.69 17.49 -14.97
N GLY A 361 -2.76 17.49 -14.01
CA GLY A 361 -3.04 17.10 -12.62
C GLY A 361 -3.33 15.61 -12.44
N CYS A 362 -2.77 14.75 -13.29
CA CYS A 362 -2.55 13.34 -12.99
C CYS A 362 -1.31 13.17 -12.11
N ILE A 363 -1.31 12.20 -11.21
CA ILE A 363 -0.21 11.91 -10.30
C ILE A 363 0.05 10.40 -10.33
N LEU A 364 1.30 10.00 -10.58
CA LEU A 364 1.74 8.60 -10.65
C LEU A 364 2.70 8.32 -9.49
N GLY A 365 2.42 7.31 -8.67
CA GLY A 365 3.24 6.92 -7.51
C GLY A 365 3.86 5.54 -7.64
N GLY A 366 5.15 5.43 -7.30
CA GLY A 366 5.87 4.15 -7.15
C GLY A 366 6.55 4.08 -5.78
N THR A 367 6.55 2.90 -5.14
CA THR A 367 7.06 2.77 -3.76
C THR A 367 7.77 1.45 -3.49
N ALA A 368 8.77 1.48 -2.62
CA ALA A 368 9.40 0.26 -2.10
C ALA A 368 9.99 0.46 -0.70
N GLY A 369 9.96 -0.60 0.11
CA GLY A 369 10.68 -0.68 1.38
C GLY A 369 11.98 -1.47 1.22
N VAL A 370 12.97 -1.21 2.07
CA VAL A 370 14.20 -2.02 2.11
C VAL A 370 13.91 -3.39 2.74
N GLU A 371 13.81 -4.41 1.91
CA GLU A 371 13.58 -5.78 2.36
C GLU A 371 14.80 -6.42 3.03
N LYS A 372 14.55 -7.45 3.84
CA LYS A 372 15.60 -8.23 4.50
C LYS A 372 16.45 -8.97 3.45
N HIS A 373 17.78 -8.80 3.55
CA HIS A 373 18.80 -9.34 2.62
C HIS A 373 18.88 -8.67 1.24
N GLN A 374 18.12 -7.61 0.98
CA GLN A 374 18.29 -6.78 -0.22
C GLN A 374 19.21 -5.57 0.06
N PRO A 375 20.02 -5.09 -0.91
CA PRO A 375 20.72 -3.81 -0.81
C PRO A 375 19.72 -2.64 -0.74
N ALA A 376 20.02 -1.60 0.04
CA ALA A 376 19.09 -0.48 0.19
C ALA A 376 18.77 0.24 -1.15
N ALA A 377 19.76 0.35 -2.03
CA ALA A 377 19.61 0.88 -3.39
C ALA A 377 18.48 0.20 -4.20
N ALA A 378 18.20 -1.09 -3.95
CA ALA A 378 17.14 -1.82 -4.66
C ALA A 378 15.74 -1.21 -4.43
N ALA A 379 15.48 -0.64 -3.25
CA ALA A 379 14.23 0.07 -2.98
C ALA A 379 14.12 1.38 -3.79
N GLY A 380 15.25 2.07 -4.00
CA GLY A 380 15.31 3.23 -4.88
C GLY A 380 14.97 2.87 -6.34
N SER A 381 15.67 1.87 -6.86
CA SER A 381 15.45 1.34 -8.21
C SER A 381 14.04 0.79 -8.44
N GLN A 382 13.46 0.08 -7.45
CA GLN A 382 12.09 -0.43 -7.57
C GLN A 382 11.05 0.70 -7.61
N ALA A 383 11.13 1.66 -6.69
CA ALA A 383 10.17 2.77 -6.66
C ALA A 383 10.28 3.67 -7.91
N ALA A 384 11.51 3.87 -8.42
CA ALA A 384 11.72 4.53 -9.70
C ALA A 384 11.11 3.75 -10.87
N ARG A 385 11.29 2.42 -10.90
CA ARG A 385 10.76 1.56 -11.97
C ARG A 385 9.24 1.57 -12.04
N GLU A 386 8.53 1.49 -10.92
CA GLU A 386 7.07 1.58 -10.89
C GLU A 386 6.56 2.89 -11.55
N VAL A 387 7.27 4.01 -11.39
CA VAL A 387 6.95 5.28 -12.06
C VAL A 387 7.37 5.31 -13.53
N ILE A 388 8.54 4.75 -13.86
CA ILE A 388 9.04 4.66 -15.26
C ILE A 388 8.07 3.81 -16.10
N ASP A 389 7.68 2.64 -15.61
CA ASP A 389 6.77 1.72 -16.28
C ASP A 389 5.38 2.37 -16.48
N ALA A 390 4.89 3.11 -15.47
CA ALA A 390 3.65 3.89 -15.58
C ALA A 390 3.74 5.00 -16.65
N ILE A 391 4.82 5.79 -16.66
CA ILE A 391 5.07 6.82 -17.69
C ILE A 391 5.16 6.20 -19.09
N GLN A 392 5.86 5.08 -19.26
CA GLN A 392 6.01 4.41 -20.54
C GLN A 392 4.69 3.77 -21.03
N SER A 393 3.84 3.28 -20.13
CA SER A 393 2.54 2.69 -20.51
C SER A 393 1.53 3.68 -21.10
N GLY A 394 1.73 4.99 -20.88
CA GLY A 394 0.78 6.03 -21.28
C GLY A 394 -0.43 6.20 -20.35
N CYS A 395 -0.37 5.68 -19.11
CA CYS A 395 -1.48 5.73 -18.16
C CYS A 395 -1.62 7.10 -17.46
N CYS A 396 -2.82 7.39 -16.95
CA CYS A 396 -3.12 8.57 -16.13
C CYS A 396 -3.20 8.23 -14.63
N VAL A 397 -3.27 6.94 -14.30
CA VAL A 397 -3.25 6.40 -12.93
C VAL A 397 -2.34 5.18 -12.86
N ASP A 398 -1.51 5.08 -11.83
CA ASP A 398 -0.62 3.94 -11.61
C ASP A 398 -1.37 2.67 -11.16
N THR A 399 -0.67 1.54 -11.11
CA THR A 399 -1.22 0.22 -10.75
C THR A 399 -1.89 0.19 -9.38
N TRP A 400 -1.41 0.97 -8.41
CA TRP A 400 -1.93 1.04 -7.05
C TRP A 400 -3.10 2.03 -6.94
N MET A 401 -3.12 3.09 -7.74
CA MET A 401 -4.19 4.08 -7.74
C MET A 401 -5.51 3.51 -8.26
N GLN A 402 -5.45 2.57 -9.21
CA GLN A 402 -6.60 1.97 -9.87
C GLN A 402 -7.69 1.48 -8.91
N ASP A 403 -7.35 0.58 -7.97
CA ASP A 403 -8.35 0.02 -7.05
C ASP A 403 -8.84 1.01 -5.98
N GLN A 404 -8.02 2.03 -5.68
CA GLN A 404 -8.34 3.08 -4.70
C GLN A 404 -9.37 4.08 -5.27
N MET A 405 -9.30 4.39 -6.57
CA MET A 405 -10.26 5.30 -7.21
C MET A 405 -11.65 4.69 -7.44
N ILE A 406 -11.78 3.36 -7.53
CA ILE A 406 -13.06 2.68 -7.84
C ILE A 406 -14.19 3.11 -6.91
N ILE A 407 -13.95 3.20 -5.59
CA ILE A 407 -15.02 3.56 -4.65
C ILE A 407 -15.49 5.00 -4.86
N PHE A 408 -14.59 5.95 -5.14
CA PHE A 408 -14.95 7.34 -5.41
C PHE A 408 -15.67 7.50 -6.76
N MET A 409 -15.22 6.79 -7.80
CA MET A 409 -15.91 6.74 -9.10
C MET A 409 -17.34 6.18 -8.99
N ALA A 410 -17.54 5.18 -8.12
CA ALA A 410 -18.84 4.57 -7.88
C ALA A 410 -19.80 5.45 -7.07
N LEU A 411 -19.27 6.21 -6.10
CA LEU A 411 -20.03 7.16 -5.26
C LEU A 411 -20.41 8.46 -5.99
N ALA A 412 -19.64 8.83 -7.02
CA ALA A 412 -19.81 10.07 -7.76
C ALA A 412 -21.15 10.21 -8.51
N LYS A 413 -21.49 11.45 -8.85
CA LYS A 413 -22.62 11.81 -9.73
C LYS A 413 -22.15 11.85 -11.19
N GLY A 414 -22.80 11.10 -12.07
CA GLY A 414 -22.49 11.10 -13.51
C GLY A 414 -21.38 10.13 -13.90
N LYS A 415 -20.74 10.39 -15.05
CA LYS A 415 -19.79 9.45 -15.68
C LYS A 415 -18.33 9.79 -15.38
N SER A 416 -17.68 8.96 -14.55
CA SER A 416 -16.23 9.01 -14.32
C SER A 416 -15.47 8.13 -15.30
N ARG A 417 -14.21 8.45 -15.59
CA ARG A 417 -13.29 7.68 -16.45
C ARG A 417 -11.85 7.72 -15.91
N MET A 418 -11.11 6.63 -16.07
CA MET A 418 -9.65 6.60 -15.87
C MET A 418 -8.95 5.71 -16.90
N ARG A 419 -7.79 6.15 -17.38
CA ARG A 419 -6.91 5.44 -18.32
C ARG A 419 -5.74 4.82 -17.53
N CYS A 420 -5.62 3.50 -17.59
CA CYS A 420 -4.79 2.71 -16.68
C CYS A 420 -4.09 1.54 -17.38
N THR A 421 -3.19 0.83 -16.69
CA THR A 421 -2.71 -0.50 -17.14
C THR A 421 -3.85 -1.54 -17.00
N GLU A 422 -3.59 -2.85 -17.20
CA GLU A 422 -4.67 -3.84 -17.05
C GLU A 422 -5.26 -3.81 -15.63
N PRO A 423 -6.61 -3.65 -15.48
CA PRO A 423 -7.26 -3.63 -14.18
C PRO A 423 -6.91 -4.86 -13.34
N THR A 424 -6.26 -4.61 -12.20
CA THR A 424 -5.81 -5.65 -11.28
C THR A 424 -6.99 -6.47 -10.73
N LEU A 425 -6.72 -7.64 -10.15
CA LEU A 425 -7.77 -8.42 -9.46
C LEU A 425 -8.38 -7.64 -8.28
N HIS A 426 -7.61 -6.74 -7.66
CA HIS A 426 -8.08 -5.77 -6.66
C HIS A 426 -9.11 -4.81 -7.26
N SER A 427 -8.77 -4.12 -8.35
CA SER A 427 -9.65 -3.19 -9.06
C SER A 427 -10.93 -3.90 -9.57
N ARG A 428 -10.79 -5.10 -10.15
CA ARG A 428 -11.92 -5.92 -10.62
C ARG A 428 -12.85 -6.35 -9.49
N THR A 429 -12.30 -6.73 -8.32
CA THR A 429 -13.10 -7.06 -7.13
C THR A 429 -13.84 -5.83 -6.59
N ALA A 430 -13.17 -4.67 -6.56
CA ALA A 430 -13.79 -3.42 -6.11
C ALA A 430 -14.95 -2.97 -7.03
N MET A 431 -14.79 -3.09 -8.36
CA MET A 431 -15.84 -2.73 -9.32
C MET A 431 -17.09 -3.59 -9.14
N VAL A 432 -16.92 -4.92 -9.15
CA VAL A 432 -18.00 -5.90 -8.99
C VAL A 432 -18.78 -5.70 -7.67
N LEU A 433 -18.06 -5.44 -6.57
CA LEU A 433 -18.67 -5.18 -5.26
C LEU A 433 -19.46 -3.87 -5.25
N ALA A 434 -18.97 -2.82 -5.90
CA ALA A 434 -19.68 -1.54 -6.00
C ALA A 434 -20.96 -1.66 -6.83
N GLU A 435 -20.91 -2.35 -7.99
CA GLU A 435 -22.12 -2.61 -8.79
C GLU A 435 -23.19 -3.38 -8.00
N MET A 436 -22.77 -4.38 -7.22
CA MET A 436 -23.65 -5.17 -6.37
C MET A 436 -24.31 -4.33 -5.27
N MET A 437 -23.53 -3.50 -4.56
CA MET A 437 -24.00 -2.85 -3.34
C MET A 437 -24.70 -1.49 -3.56
N ILE A 438 -24.34 -0.74 -4.60
CA ILE A 438 -24.87 0.63 -4.80
C ILE A 438 -25.47 0.90 -6.19
N GLY A 439 -25.43 -0.07 -7.12
CA GLY A 439 -26.12 0.04 -8.42
C GLY A 439 -25.43 0.92 -9.47
N CYS A 440 -24.22 1.41 -9.19
CA CYS A 440 -23.34 1.99 -10.22
C CYS A 440 -23.03 0.95 -11.32
N LYS A 441 -22.58 1.39 -12.50
CA LYS A 441 -22.19 0.49 -13.60
C LYS A 441 -20.80 0.82 -14.10
N PHE A 442 -19.91 -0.18 -14.09
CA PHE A 442 -18.57 -0.06 -14.66
C PHE A 442 -18.54 -0.59 -16.10
N THR A 443 -17.61 -0.07 -16.89
CA THR A 443 -17.32 -0.59 -18.23
C THR A 443 -15.81 -0.51 -18.45
N VAL A 444 -15.23 -1.61 -18.90
CA VAL A 444 -13.78 -1.81 -18.97
C VAL A 444 -13.39 -2.03 -20.43
N HIS A 445 -12.91 -0.97 -21.06
CA HIS A 445 -12.45 -0.99 -22.45
C HIS A 445 -11.02 -1.49 -22.51
N LYS A 446 -10.75 -2.44 -23.42
CA LYS A 446 -9.40 -2.93 -23.74
C LYS A 446 -8.59 -1.85 -24.48
N PRO A 447 -7.25 -1.93 -24.47
CA PRO A 447 -6.42 -1.13 -25.36
C PRO A 447 -6.77 -1.39 -26.83
N ARG A 448 -6.54 -0.40 -27.70
CA ARG A 448 -6.68 -0.57 -29.15
C ARG A 448 -5.43 -1.26 -29.71
N GLU A 449 -5.61 -2.09 -30.74
CA GLU A 449 -4.53 -2.92 -31.32
C GLU A 449 -3.38 -2.11 -31.96
N ASN A 450 -3.54 -0.79 -32.09
CA ASN A 450 -2.58 0.19 -32.61
C ASN A 450 -1.37 0.46 -31.67
N GLY A 451 -0.95 -0.51 -30.85
CA GLY A 451 0.17 -0.36 -29.91
C GLY A 451 -0.13 0.39 -28.62
N ASP A 452 -1.38 0.76 -28.36
CA ASP A 452 -1.79 1.28 -27.04
C ASP A 452 -1.75 0.12 -26.01
N GLN A 453 -1.22 0.38 -24.82
CA GLN A 453 -1.20 -0.60 -23.72
C GLN A 453 -2.21 -0.26 -22.62
N CYS A 454 -2.83 0.91 -22.67
CA CYS A 454 -3.77 1.34 -21.65
C CYS A 454 -5.19 0.85 -21.88
N TRP A 455 -5.80 0.39 -20.79
CA TRP A 455 -7.22 0.16 -20.68
C TRP A 455 -7.92 1.46 -20.26
N VAL A 456 -9.22 1.56 -20.50
CA VAL A 456 -10.05 2.66 -19.97
C VAL A 456 -11.16 2.06 -19.13
N VAL A 457 -11.17 2.40 -17.83
CA VAL A 457 -12.25 2.08 -16.91
C VAL A 457 -13.19 3.28 -16.85
N GLU A 458 -14.43 3.09 -17.26
CA GLU A 458 -15.51 4.06 -17.10
C GLU A 458 -16.47 3.59 -15.99
N CYS A 459 -17.07 4.54 -15.28
CA CYS A 459 -18.12 4.28 -14.30
C CYS A 459 -19.27 5.27 -14.50
N GLN A 460 -20.49 4.78 -14.64
CA GLN A 460 -21.68 5.55 -14.32
C GLN A 460 -21.90 5.42 -12.81
N GLY A 461 -21.54 6.46 -12.07
CA GLY A 461 -21.65 6.51 -10.62
C GLY A 461 -23.11 6.53 -10.14
N ALA A 462 -23.29 6.12 -8.89
CA ALA A 462 -24.60 5.89 -8.26
C ALA A 462 -25.25 7.15 -7.65
N ASP A 463 -24.56 8.30 -7.67
CA ASP A 463 -25.06 9.59 -7.16
C ASP A 463 -25.61 9.50 -5.73
N LEU A 464 -24.74 9.11 -4.78
CA LEU A 464 -25.13 9.05 -3.36
C LEU A 464 -25.11 10.43 -2.67
N THR A 465 -25.61 11.48 -3.32
CA THR A 465 -25.70 12.83 -2.73
C THR A 465 -26.45 12.78 -1.40
N ARG A 466 -25.95 13.54 -0.42
CA ARG A 466 -26.60 13.71 0.89
C ARG A 466 -27.90 14.50 0.75
N SER A 467 -29.03 13.84 0.94
CA SER A 467 -30.37 14.41 1.10
C SER A 467 -30.63 14.85 2.54
#